data_AF-A0A8X6P7K4-F1
#
_entry.id   AF-A0A8X6P7K4-F1
#
_cell.length_a   1.000
_cell.length_b   1.000
_cell.length_c   1.000
_cell.angle_alpha   90.00
_cell.angle_beta   90.00
_cell.angle_gamma   90.00
#
_symmetry.space_group_name_H-M   'P 1'
#
loop_
_entity.id
_entity.type
_entity.pdbx_description
1 polymer ?
#
loop_
_entity_poly.entity_id
_entity_poly.type
_entity_poly.pdbx_seq_one_letter_code
_entity_poly.pdbx_strand_id
1 'polypeptide(L)'
;METVLKDRKQLRRLFTIACNSFDKAENQLSCVDKINKLKLIEEKALLMMACEEKFKQLLYSENTSDTEIEREVDESETYIDRWRSLKQKTTEALNIGDKALVQNLKNKTWELATVIPEITPTRYDFLLAIFTQREKKNATYDTR
;
A
#
# COMPACT_ATOMS: atom_id res chain seq x y z
N MET A 1 -20.29 -7.56 -23.53
CA MET A 1 -18.91 -7.99 -23.28
C MET A 1 -17.84 -6.99 -23.76
N GLU A 2 -17.96 -6.45 -24.98
CA GLU A 2 -16.91 -5.64 -25.64
C GLU A 2 -16.44 -4.40 -24.86
N THR A 3 -17.35 -3.67 -24.22
CA THR A 3 -17.01 -2.50 -23.38
C THR A 3 -16.17 -2.87 -22.17
N VAL A 4 -16.53 -3.96 -21.46
CA VAL A 4 -15.80 -4.47 -20.31
C VAL A 4 -14.41 -4.96 -20.71
N LEU A 5 -14.28 -5.61 -21.87
CA LEU A 5 -12.99 -6.05 -22.39
C LEU A 5 -12.06 -4.86 -22.68
N LYS A 6 -12.59 -3.79 -23.27
CA LYS A 6 -11.83 -2.56 -23.55
C LYS A 6 -11.36 -1.88 -22.26
N ASP A 7 -12.25 -1.74 -21.29
CA ASP A 7 -11.95 -1.14 -19.98
C ASP A 7 -10.91 -1.97 -19.23
N ARG A 8 -11.06 -3.30 -19.23
CA ARG A 8 -10.11 -4.26 -18.63
C ARG A 8 -8.72 -4.08 -19.21
N LYS A 9 -8.58 -4.05 -20.54
CA LYS A 9 -7.30 -3.85 -21.22
C LYS A 9 -6.67 -2.51 -20.86
N GLN A 10 -7.46 -1.45 -20.77
CA GLN A 10 -6.98 -0.12 -20.37
C GLN A 10 -6.51 -0.11 -18.91
N LEU A 11 -7.27 -0.70 -17.99
CA LEU A 11 -6.93 -0.77 -16.56
C LEU A 11 -5.68 -1.60 -16.31
N ARG A 12 -5.55 -2.77 -16.94
CA ARG A 12 -4.31 -3.59 -16.91
C ARG A 12 -3.10 -2.79 -17.36
N ARG A 13 -3.24 -2.03 -18.46
CA ARG A 13 -2.16 -1.19 -18.99
C ARG A 13 -1.79 -0.08 -18.01
N LEU A 14 -2.76 0.61 -17.44
CA LEU A 14 -2.53 1.67 -16.45
C LEU A 14 -1.84 1.13 -15.19
N PHE A 15 -2.31 0.00 -14.66
CA PHE A 15 -1.70 -0.67 -13.52
C PHE A 15 -0.25 -1.09 -13.82
N THR A 16 -0.02 -1.70 -14.98
CA THR A 16 1.32 -2.13 -15.41
C THR A 16 2.28 -0.94 -15.56
N ILE A 17 1.83 0.17 -16.15
CA ILE A 17 2.62 1.40 -16.27
C ILE A 17 2.97 1.97 -14.90
N ALA A 18 2.00 2.01 -13.97
CA ALA A 18 2.22 2.50 -12.61
C ALA A 18 3.25 1.63 -11.87
N CYS A 19 3.13 0.30 -11.97
CA CYS A 19 4.08 -0.65 -11.39
C CYS A 19 5.48 -0.47 -11.98
N ASN A 20 5.61 -0.47 -13.32
CA ASN A 20 6.90 -0.31 -13.98
C ASN A 20 7.56 1.05 -13.69
N SER A 21 6.76 2.10 -13.52
CA SER A 21 7.23 3.43 -13.10
C SER A 21 7.77 3.42 -11.68
N PHE A 22 7.13 2.67 -10.78
CA PHE A 22 7.61 2.47 -9.42
C PHE A 22 8.90 1.63 -9.41
N ASP A 23 8.91 0.46 -10.05
CA ASP A 23 10.06 -0.46 -10.08
C ASP A 23 11.33 0.24 -10.57
N LYS A 24 11.22 1.10 -11.60
CA LYS A 24 12.35 1.89 -12.13
C LYS A 24 12.88 2.94 -11.17
N ALA A 25 12.00 3.53 -10.36
CA ALA A 25 12.33 4.64 -9.47
C ALA A 25 12.58 4.19 -8.02
N GLU A 26 12.26 2.94 -7.66
CA GLU A 26 12.19 2.43 -6.28
C GLU A 26 13.44 2.79 -5.45
N ASN A 27 14.64 2.63 -6.01
CA ASN A 27 15.88 2.89 -5.28
C ASN A 27 16.23 4.37 -5.14
N GLN A 28 15.58 5.25 -5.89
CA GLN A 28 15.85 6.69 -5.93
C GLN A 28 14.81 7.52 -5.16
N LEU A 29 13.69 6.91 -4.79
CA LEU A 29 12.58 7.59 -4.13
C LEU A 29 12.82 7.74 -2.62
N SER A 30 12.42 8.88 -2.07
CA SER A 30 12.29 9.05 -0.63
C SER A 30 11.20 8.13 -0.07
N CYS A 31 11.19 7.86 1.23
CA CYS A 31 10.11 7.06 1.86
C CYS A 31 8.72 7.64 1.59
N VAL A 32 8.58 8.97 1.62
CA VAL A 32 7.31 9.65 1.36
C VAL A 32 6.86 9.45 -0.09
N ASP A 33 7.79 9.59 -1.04
CA ASP A 33 7.47 9.40 -2.47
C ASP A 33 7.14 7.95 -2.81
N LYS A 34 7.81 6.99 -2.14
CA LYS A 34 7.47 5.56 -2.23
C LYS A 34 6.03 5.33 -1.82
N ILE A 35 5.63 5.82 -0.64
CA ILE A 35 4.27 5.68 -0.12
C ILE A 35 3.26 6.31 -1.09
N ASN A 36 3.52 7.53 -1.58
CA ASN A 36 2.61 8.22 -2.49
C ASN A 36 2.44 7.46 -3.82
N LYS A 37 3.52 6.95 -4.41
CA LYS A 37 3.44 6.14 -5.64
C LYS A 37 2.73 4.81 -5.40
N LEU A 38 2.95 4.16 -4.26
CA LEU A 38 2.29 2.91 -3.90
C LEU A 38 0.78 3.09 -3.70
N LYS A 39 0.33 4.20 -3.09
CA LYS A 39 -1.10 4.56 -3.03
C LYS A 39 -1.72 4.76 -4.41
N LEU A 40 -1.01 5.41 -5.33
CA LEU A 40 -1.49 5.55 -6.71
C LEU A 40 -1.63 4.18 -7.39
N ILE A 41 -0.69 3.26 -7.15
CA ILE A 41 -0.78 1.88 -7.65
C ILE A 41 -1.99 1.17 -7.04
N GLU A 42 -2.25 1.34 -5.74
CA GLU A 42 -3.41 0.79 -5.05
C GLU A 42 -4.72 1.22 -5.71
N GLU A 43 -4.89 2.52 -5.97
CA GLU A 43 -6.07 3.03 -6.66
C GLU A 43 -6.26 2.37 -8.04
N LYS A 44 -5.18 2.18 -8.81
CA LYS A 44 -5.25 1.50 -10.11
C LYS A 44 -5.53 0.01 -9.97
N ALA A 45 -4.96 -0.64 -8.96
CA ALA A 45 -5.14 -2.07 -8.69
C ALA A 45 -6.60 -2.36 -8.31
N LEU A 46 -7.22 -1.53 -7.45
CA LEU A 46 -8.62 -1.68 -7.05
C LEU A 46 -9.56 -1.58 -8.26
N LEU A 47 -9.35 -0.59 -9.13
CA LEU A 47 -10.14 -0.44 -10.36
C LEU A 47 -9.97 -1.64 -11.30
N MET A 48 -8.72 -2.09 -11.48
CA MET A 48 -8.41 -3.26 -12.30
C MET A 48 -9.09 -4.53 -11.73
N MET A 49 -8.94 -4.82 -10.44
CA MET A 49 -9.54 -6.01 -9.81
C MET A 49 -11.08 -6.00 -9.89
N ALA A 50 -11.72 -4.84 -9.70
CA ALA A 50 -13.16 -4.72 -9.88
C ALA A 50 -13.60 -5.04 -11.33
N CYS A 51 -12.78 -4.65 -12.31
CA CYS A 51 -13.03 -4.96 -13.71
C CYS A 51 -12.77 -6.44 -14.04
N GLU A 52 -11.72 -7.05 -13.48
CA GLU A 52 -11.45 -8.49 -13.60
C GLU A 52 -12.62 -9.33 -13.06
N GLU A 53 -13.13 -8.98 -11.88
CA GLU A 53 -14.26 -9.69 -11.27
C GLU A 53 -15.52 -9.60 -12.16
N LYS A 54 -15.81 -8.40 -12.68
CA LYS A 54 -16.92 -8.19 -13.62
C LYS A 54 -16.74 -9.01 -14.91
N PHE A 55 -15.51 -9.10 -15.41
CA PHE A 55 -15.21 -9.88 -16.61
C PHE A 55 -15.36 -11.38 -16.36
N LYS A 56 -14.88 -11.89 -15.22
CA LYS A 56 -15.07 -13.29 -14.81
C LYS A 56 -16.56 -13.65 -14.72
N GLN A 57 -17.38 -12.80 -14.11
CA GLN A 57 -18.83 -13.01 -14.04
C GLN A 57 -19.49 -13.09 -15.42
N LEU A 58 -19.01 -12.27 -16.38
CA LEU A 58 -19.47 -12.34 -17.77
C LEU A 58 -19.05 -13.65 -18.45
N LEU A 59 -17.80 -14.08 -18.27
CA LEU A 59 -17.30 -15.34 -18.82
C LEU A 59 -18.12 -16.55 -18.36
N TYR A 60 -18.48 -16.62 -17.08
CA TYR A 60 -19.32 -17.70 -16.56
C TYR A 60 -20.79 -17.61 -17.00
N SER A 61 -21.24 -16.42 -17.41
CA SER A 61 -22.61 -16.21 -17.91
C SER A 61 -22.76 -16.50 -19.40
N GLU A 62 -21.66 -16.49 -20.14
CA GLU A 62 -21.60 -16.84 -21.56
C GLU A 62 -21.23 -18.34 -21.67
N ASN A 63 -21.64 -19.02 -22.75
CA ASN A 63 -21.27 -20.42 -23.01
C ASN A 63 -19.78 -20.52 -23.45
N THR A 64 -18.89 -19.88 -22.70
CA THR A 64 -17.45 -19.89 -22.92
C THR A 64 -16.87 -21.24 -22.53
N SER A 65 -15.85 -21.70 -23.26
CA SER A 65 -15.23 -22.99 -22.95
C SER A 65 -14.46 -22.94 -21.63
N ASP A 66 -14.48 -24.02 -20.85
CA ASP A 66 -13.75 -24.13 -19.58
C ASP A 66 -12.25 -23.79 -19.74
N THR A 67 -11.64 -24.21 -20.85
CA THR A 67 -10.22 -23.93 -21.16
C THR A 67 -9.94 -22.44 -21.37
N GLU A 68 -10.90 -21.68 -21.89
CA GLU A 68 -10.78 -20.23 -22.06
C GLU A 68 -10.99 -19.52 -20.72
N ILE A 69 -11.93 -20.00 -19.90
CA ILE A 69 -12.15 -19.50 -18.53
C ILE A 69 -10.88 -19.70 -17.68
N GLU A 70 -10.29 -20.89 -17.67
CA GLU A 70 -9.07 -21.19 -16.91
C GLU A 70 -7.92 -20.26 -17.27
N ARG A 71 -7.66 -20.08 -18.58
CA ARG A 71 -6.61 -19.17 -19.06
C ARG A 71 -6.82 -17.73 -18.58
N GLU A 72 -8.06 -17.26 -18.63
CA GLU A 72 -8.40 -15.90 -18.21
C GLU A 72 -8.30 -15.72 -16.68
N VAL A 73 -8.59 -16.77 -15.92
CA VAL A 73 -8.38 -16.81 -14.47
C VAL A 73 -6.89 -16.74 -14.16
N ASP A 74 -6.07 -17.60 -14.78
CA ASP A 74 -4.61 -17.62 -14.59
C ASP A 74 -3.99 -16.26 -14.90
N GLU A 75 -4.36 -15.64 -16.02
CA GLU A 75 -3.83 -14.33 -16.38
C GLU A 75 -4.22 -13.27 -15.34
N SER A 76 -5.45 -13.31 -14.84
CA SER A 76 -5.92 -12.37 -13.80
C SER A 76 -5.16 -12.53 -12.49
N GLU A 77 -4.80 -13.77 -12.11
CA GLU A 77 -4.03 -14.05 -10.89
C GLU A 77 -2.63 -13.43 -10.95
N THR A 78 -1.98 -13.42 -12.12
CA THR A 78 -0.66 -12.77 -12.27
C THR A 78 -0.67 -11.28 -11.89
N TYR A 79 -1.75 -10.57 -12.21
CA TYR A 79 -1.92 -9.16 -11.85
C TYR A 79 -2.21 -8.96 -10.36
N ILE A 80 -3.02 -9.85 -9.79
CA ILE A 80 -3.35 -9.85 -8.35
C ILE A 80 -2.10 -10.11 -7.52
N ASP A 81 -1.28 -11.08 -7.89
CA ASP A 81 -0.06 -11.41 -7.16
C ASP A 81 0.97 -10.29 -7.26
N ARG A 82 1.08 -9.64 -8.43
CA ARG A 82 1.92 -8.43 -8.56
C ARG A 82 1.45 -7.33 -7.62
N TRP A 83 0.14 -7.10 -7.51
CA TRP A 83 -0.42 -6.12 -6.57
C TRP A 83 -0.13 -6.50 -5.12
N ARG A 84 -0.34 -7.76 -4.72
CA ARG A 84 -0.07 -8.25 -3.35
C ARG A 84 1.38 -8.04 -2.94
N SER A 85 2.32 -8.34 -3.84
CA SER A 85 3.75 -8.12 -3.60
C SER A 85 4.08 -6.64 -3.36
N LEU A 86 3.53 -5.74 -4.18
CA LEU A 86 3.73 -4.29 -4.00
C LEU A 86 3.04 -3.76 -2.73
N LYS A 87 1.86 -4.28 -2.38
CA LYS A 87 1.18 -3.94 -1.13
C LYS A 87 2.01 -4.34 0.08
N GLN A 88 2.59 -5.54 0.08
CA GLN A 88 3.51 -5.98 1.13
C GLN A 88 4.72 -5.05 1.26
N LYS A 89 5.37 -4.70 0.14
CA LYS A 89 6.46 -3.71 0.11
C LYS A 89 6.03 -2.35 0.69
N THR A 90 4.78 -1.96 0.49
CA THR A 90 4.21 -0.72 1.05
C THR A 90 4.11 -0.79 2.56
N THR A 91 3.60 -1.89 3.10
CA THR A 91 3.52 -2.13 4.55
C THR A 91 4.90 -2.15 5.18
N GLU A 92 5.89 -2.77 4.51
CA GLU A 92 7.28 -2.77 4.95
C GLU A 92 7.89 -1.36 4.93
N ALA A 93 7.68 -0.58 3.86
CA ALA A 93 8.17 0.79 3.74
C ALA A 93 7.54 1.73 4.78
N LEU A 94 6.25 1.57 5.08
CA LEU A 94 5.55 2.30 6.16
C LEU A 94 6.14 1.95 7.53
N ASN A 95 6.34 0.67 7.82
CA ASN A 95 6.93 0.22 9.09
C ASN A 95 8.36 0.75 9.29
N ILE A 96 9.17 0.81 8.23
CA ILE A 96 10.52 1.39 8.27
C ILE A 96 10.43 2.91 8.45
N GLY A 97 9.54 3.57 7.71
CA GLY A 97 9.30 5.02 7.81
C GLY A 97 8.87 5.44 9.22
N ASP A 98 7.94 4.71 9.83
CA ASP A 98 7.46 4.98 11.18
C ASP A 98 8.57 4.79 12.22
N LYS A 99 9.37 3.73 12.12
CA LYS A 99 10.53 3.53 12.99
C LYS A 99 11.58 4.64 12.84
N ALA A 100 11.86 5.06 11.61
CA ALA A 100 12.80 6.13 11.34
C ALA A 100 12.29 7.49 11.85
N LEU A 101 11.00 7.76 11.70
CA LEU A 101 10.34 8.97 12.21
C LEU A 101 10.37 8.99 13.74
N VAL A 102 10.05 7.87 14.39
CA VAL A 102 10.12 7.70 15.85
C VAL A 102 11.54 7.91 16.34
N GLN A 103 12.56 7.36 15.66
CA GLN A 103 13.95 7.54 16.05
C GLN A 103 14.42 9.00 15.87
N ASN A 104 14.04 9.66 14.78
CA ASN A 104 14.38 11.06 14.55
C ASN A 104 13.72 11.98 15.59
N LEU A 105 12.45 11.71 15.94
CA LEU A 105 11.76 12.41 17.02
C LEU A 105 12.41 12.16 18.37
N LYS A 106 12.82 10.92 18.69
CA LYS A 106 13.59 10.62 19.92
C LYS A 106 14.89 11.41 19.97
N ASN A 107 15.64 11.45 18.87
CA ASN A 107 16.91 12.18 18.79
C ASN A 107 16.70 13.70 18.97
N LYS A 108 15.73 14.30 18.26
CA LYS A 108 15.38 15.72 18.44
C LYS A 108 14.86 16.05 19.83
N THR A 109 14.11 15.13 20.44
CA THR A 109 13.62 15.30 21.82
C THR A 109 14.76 15.23 22.82
N TRP A 110 15.76 14.37 22.57
CA TRP A 110 16.98 14.29 23.38
C TRP A 110 17.85 15.55 23.23
N GLU A 111 18.04 16.04 22.00
CA GLU A 111 18.72 17.32 21.73
C GLU A 111 18.04 18.49 22.45
N LEU A 112 16.71 18.59 22.39
CA LEU A 112 15.95 19.62 23.10
C LEU A 112 16.06 19.49 24.64
N ALA A 113 16.10 18.26 25.17
CA ALA A 113 16.31 18.01 26.59
C ALA A 113 17.74 18.36 27.06
N THR A 114 18.74 18.25 26.17
CA THR A 114 20.12 18.67 26.49
C THR A 114 20.33 20.19 26.42
N VAL A 115 19.51 20.91 25.63
CA VAL A 115 19.60 22.36 25.44
C VAL A 115 18.76 23.13 26.47
N ILE A 116 17.71 22.53 27.04
CA ILE A 116 16.82 23.15 28.01
C ILE A 116 16.82 22.30 29.30
N PRO A 117 17.56 22.70 30.37
CA PRO A 117 17.66 21.93 31.61
C PRO A 117 16.33 21.78 32.39
N GLU A 118 15.29 22.53 32.02
CA GLU A 118 14.02 22.63 32.73
C GLU A 118 12.91 21.73 32.19
N ILE A 119 13.17 20.86 31.20
CA ILE A 119 12.19 19.83 30.83
C ILE A 119 12.16 18.78 31.93
N THR A 120 11.26 18.99 32.89
CA THR A 120 11.06 18.07 34.01
C THR A 120 10.61 16.68 33.51
N PRO A 121 11.01 15.60 34.21
CA PRO A 121 10.67 14.21 33.88
C PRO A 121 9.17 13.98 33.61
N THR A 122 8.30 14.75 34.26
CA THR A 122 6.84 14.72 34.09
C THR A 122 6.36 15.07 32.68
N ARG A 123 7.09 15.91 31.94
CA ARG A 123 6.73 16.28 30.56
C ARG A 123 7.16 15.22 29.56
N TYR A 124 8.22 14.46 29.87
CA TYR A 124 8.67 13.30 29.12
C TYR A 124 7.64 12.15 29.23
N ASP A 125 7.20 11.84 30.45
CA ASP A 125 6.19 10.80 30.70
C ASP A 125 4.84 11.14 30.04
N PHE A 126 4.46 12.42 30.02
CA PHE A 126 3.24 12.87 29.34
C PHE A 126 3.30 12.67 27.82
N LEU A 127 4.42 13.03 27.18
CA LEU A 127 4.60 12.81 25.74
C LEU A 127 4.67 11.31 25.43
N LEU A 128 5.43 10.53 26.19
CA LEU A 128 5.53 9.08 26.01
C LEU A 128 4.17 8.39 26.20
N ALA A 129 3.36 8.83 27.17
CA ALA A 129 2.01 8.33 27.39
C ALA A 129 1.04 8.65 26.24
N ILE A 130 1.11 9.85 25.66
CA ILE A 130 0.32 10.21 24.47
C ILE A 130 0.69 9.29 23.29
N PHE A 131 1.97 9.01 23.08
CA PHE A 131 2.40 8.14 22.00
C PHE A 131 2.01 6.68 22.22
N THR A 132 2.15 6.16 23.44
CA THR A 132 1.77 4.78 23.80
C THR A 132 0.25 4.57 23.65
N GLN A 133 -0.57 5.58 23.94
CA GLN A 133 -2.01 5.53 23.67
C GLN A 133 -2.35 5.51 22.18
N ARG A 134 -1.55 6.17 21.34
CA ARG A 134 -1.74 6.21 19.88
C ARG A 134 -1.40 4.88 19.23
N GLU A 135 -0.33 4.21 19.66
CA GLU A 135 0.01 2.85 19.23
C GLU A 135 -1.06 1.83 19.65
N LYS A 136 -1.56 1.90 20.90
CA LYS A 136 -2.65 1.03 21.37
C LYS A 136 -3.94 1.20 20.58
N LYS A 137 -4.30 2.45 20.23
CA LYS A 137 -5.47 2.72 19.38
C LYS A 137 -5.31 2.12 17.98
N ASN A 138 -4.14 2.29 17.36
CA ASN A 138 -3.92 1.74 16.02
C ASN A 138 -3.90 0.20 16.03
N ALA A 139 -3.41 -0.44 17.09
CA ALA A 139 -3.47 -1.89 17.26
C ALA A 139 -4.89 -2.44 17.51
N THR A 140 -5.82 -1.63 18.03
CA THR A 140 -7.22 -2.07 18.24
C THR A 140 -8.09 -2.02 16.98
N TYR A 141 -7.66 -1.28 15.95
CA TYR A 141 -8.34 -1.25 14.65
C TYR A 141 -7.92 -2.40 13.71
N ASP A 142 -6.95 -3.23 14.10
CA ASP A 142 -6.41 -4.34 13.29
C ASP A 142 -6.97 -5.72 13.71
N THR A 143 -7.94 -5.77 14.62
CA THR A 143 -8.58 -7.02 15.13
C THR A 143 -10.11 -7.02 15.06
N ARG A 144 -10.71 -6.44 14.01
CA ARG A 144 -12.13 -6.67 13.70
C ARG A 144 -12.37 -6.88 12.22
#